data_AF-A0A969K6D3-F1
#
_entry.id   AF-A0A969K6D3-F1
#
_cell.length_a   1.000
_cell.length_b   1.000
_cell.length_c   1.000
_cell.angle_alpha   90.00
_cell.angle_beta   90.00
_cell.angle_gamma   90.00
#
_symmetry.space_group_name_H-M   'P 1'
#
loop_
_entity.id
_entity.type
_entity.pdbx_description
1 polymer ?
#
loop_
_entity_poly.entity_id
_entity_poly.type
_entity_poly.pdbx_seq_one_letter_code
_entity_poly.pdbx_strand_id
1 'polypeptide(L)'
;MPRFRWKKYLLIAFSIVIAILLARFTPATATKAKISPLAPPETTSPRVTLSEFRHSMEQTHALIMSAYESGNNTPGLRYSSAQRQQAQEAEEALERAIKTLDLSEVPPAQLEDIGVESALLLNEILGRIPLPSDDQIPDITTVENEKITYLGD
;
A
#
# COMPACT_ATOMS: atom_id res chain seq x y z
N MET A 1 -1.21 58.53 -37.15
CA MET A 1 -1.25 58.23 -35.69
C MET A 1 -1.70 56.78 -35.47
N PRO A 2 -0.82 55.85 -35.08
CA PRO A 2 -1.16 54.43 -35.03
C PRO A 2 -1.74 54.03 -33.66
N ARG A 3 -3.07 54.12 -33.51
CA ARG A 3 -3.79 53.49 -32.40
C ARG A 3 -4.15 52.07 -32.82
N PHE A 4 -3.38 51.03 -32.44
CA PHE A 4 -3.88 49.64 -32.23
C PHE A 4 -2.82 48.51 -32.05
N ARG A 5 -1.56 48.78 -31.70
CA ARG A 5 -0.55 47.69 -31.59
C ARG A 5 -0.48 47.02 -30.21
N TRP A 6 -0.65 47.79 -29.13
CA TRP A 6 -0.53 47.30 -27.74
C TRP A 6 -1.58 46.27 -27.30
N LYS A 7 -2.83 46.38 -27.79
CA LYS A 7 -3.90 45.41 -27.49
C LYS A 7 -3.59 44.01 -28.03
N LYS A 8 -2.87 43.92 -29.15
CA LYS A 8 -2.43 42.63 -29.72
C LYS A 8 -1.38 41.96 -28.83
N TYR A 9 -0.44 42.74 -28.29
CA TYR A 9 0.57 42.22 -27.37
C TYR A 9 -0.03 41.81 -26.01
N LEU A 10 -1.05 42.52 -25.51
CA LEU A 10 -1.79 42.14 -24.31
C LEU A 10 -2.55 40.81 -24.48
N LEU A 11 -3.19 40.59 -25.64
CA LEU A 11 -3.88 39.33 -25.93
C LEU A 11 -2.90 38.15 -26.09
N ILE A 12 -1.74 38.38 -26.71
CA ILE A 12 -0.70 37.35 -26.85
C ILE A 12 -0.12 36.99 -25.48
N ALA A 13 0.19 37.98 -24.64
CA ALA A 13 0.70 37.74 -23.28
C ALA A 13 -0.33 36.97 -22.42
N PHE A 14 -1.61 37.33 -22.51
CA PHE A 14 -2.69 36.62 -21.80
C PHE A 14 -2.84 35.17 -22.26
N SER A 15 -2.74 34.91 -23.57
CA SER A 15 -2.75 33.56 -24.15
C SER A 15 -1.58 32.71 -23.65
N ILE A 16 -0.37 33.28 -23.58
CA ILE A 16 0.82 32.56 -23.09
C ILE A 16 0.68 32.22 -21.60
N VAL A 17 0.15 33.14 -20.78
CA VAL A 17 -0.08 32.89 -19.34
C VAL A 17 -1.12 31.79 -19.13
N ILE A 18 -2.20 31.76 -19.93
CA ILE A 18 -3.20 30.68 -19.89
C ILE A 18 -2.59 29.34 -20.32
N ALA A 19 -1.77 29.32 -21.36
CA ALA A 19 -1.10 28.10 -21.80
C ALA A 19 -0.15 27.53 -20.73
N ILE A 20 0.58 28.39 -20.01
CA ILE A 20 1.45 28.00 -18.90
C ILE A 20 0.64 27.50 -17.69
N LEU A 21 -0.52 28.11 -17.41
CA LEU A 21 -1.43 27.66 -16.34
C LEU A 21 -2.06 26.29 -16.67
N LEU A 22 -2.43 26.06 -17.93
CA LEU A 22 -2.99 24.77 -18.39
C LEU A 22 -1.95 23.65 -18.41
N ALA A 23 -0.68 23.96 -18.69
CA ALA A 23 0.41 22.96 -18.67
C ALA A 23 0.76 22.43 -17.27
N ARG A 24 0.23 23.03 -16.19
CA ARG A 24 0.38 22.54 -14.80
C ARG A 24 -0.67 21.50 -14.41
N PHE A 25 -1.69 21.29 -15.24
CA PHE A 25 -2.72 20.29 -15.06
C PHE A 25 -2.36 19.03 -15.85
N THR A 26 -1.29 18.34 -15.45
CA THR A 26 -1.13 16.93 -15.82
C THR A 26 -1.86 16.11 -14.75
N PRO A 27 -3.04 15.55 -15.03
CA PRO A 27 -3.60 14.55 -14.14
C PRO A 27 -2.72 13.30 -14.26
N ALA A 28 -1.81 13.11 -13.30
CA ALA A 28 -1.18 11.82 -13.08
C ALA A 28 -2.24 10.88 -12.49
N THR A 29 -3.12 10.35 -13.34
CA THR A 29 -3.98 9.23 -12.96
C THR A 29 -3.15 7.95 -13.04
N ALA A 30 -2.31 7.73 -12.04
CA ALA A 30 -1.94 6.38 -11.67
C ALA A 30 -3.19 5.78 -11.01
N THR A 31 -4.05 5.16 -11.80
CA THR A 31 -5.11 4.28 -11.28
C THR A 31 -4.40 3.11 -10.60
N LYS A 32 -4.17 3.23 -9.28
CA LYS A 32 -3.88 2.06 -8.45
C LYS A 32 -5.09 1.15 -8.64
N ALA A 33 -4.92 0.07 -9.41
CA ALA A 33 -5.99 -0.88 -9.65
C ALA A 33 -6.58 -1.24 -8.28
N LYS A 34 -7.90 -1.10 -8.13
CA LYS A 34 -8.58 -1.45 -6.89
C LYS A 34 -8.45 -2.96 -6.76
N ILE A 35 -7.42 -3.42 -6.05
CA ILE A 35 -7.21 -4.83 -5.72
C ILE A 35 -8.51 -5.28 -5.06
N SER A 36 -9.13 -6.34 -5.60
CA SER A 36 -10.35 -6.88 -5.01
C SER A 36 -10.03 -7.27 -3.56
N PRO A 37 -10.82 -6.86 -2.56
CA PRO A 37 -10.56 -7.20 -1.16
C PRO A 37 -10.41 -8.72 -0.93
N LEU A 38 -11.08 -9.51 -1.77
CA LEU A 38 -11.11 -10.96 -1.72
C LEU A 38 -10.03 -11.65 -2.58
N ALA A 39 -9.26 -10.89 -3.36
CA ALA A 39 -8.17 -11.49 -4.13
C ALA A 39 -7.05 -11.92 -3.17
N PRO A 40 -6.43 -13.10 -3.37
CA PRO A 40 -5.25 -13.46 -2.60
C PRO A 40 -4.12 -12.43 -2.81
N PRO A 41 -3.21 -12.26 -1.84
CA PRO A 41 -2.00 -11.47 -2.06
C PRO A 41 -1.13 -12.12 -3.15
N GLU A 42 -0.35 -11.31 -3.86
CA GLU A 42 0.58 -11.85 -4.84
C GLU A 42 1.81 -12.44 -4.14
N THR A 43 2.14 -13.69 -4.48
CA THR A 43 3.27 -14.43 -3.90
C THR A 43 4.15 -15.08 -4.97
N THR A 44 4.22 -14.47 -6.15
CA THR A 44 4.88 -15.04 -7.34
C THR A 44 6.41 -15.02 -7.27
N SER A 45 7.00 -14.23 -6.37
CA SER A 45 8.44 -14.20 -6.12
C SER A 45 8.75 -13.71 -4.71
N PRO A 46 9.96 -13.93 -4.17
CA PRO A 46 10.37 -13.41 -2.86
C PRO A 46 10.16 -11.89 -2.74
N ARG A 47 10.57 -11.13 -3.77
CA ARG A 47 10.39 -9.67 -3.82
C ARG A 47 8.93 -9.26 -3.73
N VAL A 48 8.07 -9.86 -4.56
CA VAL A 48 6.63 -9.54 -4.58
C VAL A 48 5.98 -9.90 -3.24
N THR A 49 6.26 -11.10 -2.72
CA THR A 49 5.72 -11.57 -1.43
C THR A 49 6.07 -10.63 -0.29
N LEU A 50 7.34 -10.25 -0.15
CA LEU A 50 7.78 -9.34 0.91
C LEU A 50 7.16 -7.94 0.76
N SER A 51 7.03 -7.45 -0.48
CA SER A 51 6.40 -6.16 -0.74
C SER A 51 4.90 -6.16 -0.39
N GLU A 52 4.18 -7.23 -0.72
CA GLU A 52 2.76 -7.38 -0.38
C GLU A 52 2.54 -7.52 1.13
N PHE A 53 3.40 -8.28 1.82
CA PHE A 53 3.39 -8.38 3.28
C PHE A 53 3.54 -7.01 3.93
N ARG A 54 4.62 -6.29 3.57
CA ARG A 54 4.93 -4.96 4.15
C ARG A 54 3.83 -3.95 3.86
N HIS A 55 3.31 -3.94 2.63
CA HIS A 55 2.23 -3.05 2.25
C HIS A 55 0.96 -3.30 3.08
N SER A 56 0.59 -4.57 3.24
CA SER A 56 -0.59 -4.98 3.99
C SER A 56 -0.46 -4.63 5.50
N MET A 57 0.72 -4.81 6.08
CA MET A 57 0.99 -4.41 7.47
C MET A 57 0.98 -2.88 7.67
N GLU A 58 1.54 -2.12 6.72
CA GLU A 58 1.48 -0.65 6.75
C GLU A 58 0.04 -0.15 6.67
N GLN A 59 -0.78 -0.75 5.80
CA GLN A 59 -2.21 -0.44 5.69
C GLN A 59 -2.95 -0.76 6.98
N THR A 60 -2.70 -1.93 7.56
CA THR A 60 -3.27 -2.35 8.86
C THR A 60 -2.97 -1.32 9.94
N HIS A 61 -1.69 -0.95 10.09
CA HIS A 61 -1.26 0.05 11.07
C HIS A 61 -1.94 1.41 10.85
N ALA A 62 -1.97 1.91 9.60
CA ALA A 62 -2.60 3.18 9.29
C ALA A 62 -4.10 3.19 9.63
N LEU A 63 -4.82 2.11 9.34
CA LEU A 63 -6.25 1.99 9.62
C LEU A 63 -6.54 1.90 11.12
N ILE A 64 -5.74 1.12 11.87
CA ILE A 64 -5.86 1.02 13.34
C ILE A 64 -5.62 2.39 13.98
N MET A 65 -4.55 3.09 13.59
CA MET A 65 -4.24 4.41 14.13
C MET A 65 -5.33 5.43 13.80
N SER A 66 -5.86 5.41 12.57
CA SER A 66 -6.97 6.29 12.19
C SER A 66 -8.25 5.99 12.98
N ALA A 67 -8.56 4.72 13.22
CA ALA A 67 -9.71 4.31 14.03
C ALA A 67 -9.55 4.75 15.49
N TYR A 68 -8.34 4.60 16.05
CA TYR A 68 -7.99 5.04 17.40
C TYR A 68 -8.15 6.56 17.57
N GLU A 69 -7.57 7.34 16.66
CA GLU A 69 -7.71 8.81 16.66
C GLU A 69 -9.17 9.24 16.55
N SER A 70 -9.93 8.61 15.65
CA SER A 70 -11.35 8.88 15.47
C SER A 70 -12.17 8.54 16.72
N GLY A 71 -11.84 7.45 17.42
CA GLY A 71 -12.44 7.05 18.69
C GLY A 71 -12.17 8.06 19.81
N ASN A 72 -10.94 8.56 19.91
CA ASN A 72 -10.58 9.58 20.90
C ASN A 72 -11.28 10.92 20.66
N ASN A 73 -11.47 11.30 19.39
CA ASN A 73 -12.13 12.55 19.02
C ASN A 73 -13.66 12.48 19.12
N THR A 74 -14.24 11.28 19.05
CA THR A 74 -15.70 11.07 19.15
C THR A 74 -16.03 10.00 20.18
N PRO A 75 -15.94 10.32 21.49
CA PRO A 75 -16.23 9.36 22.55
C PRO A 75 -17.71 8.95 22.56
N GLY A 76 -17.98 7.67 22.79
CA GLY A 76 -19.35 7.16 22.90
C GLY A 76 -19.40 5.72 23.37
N LEU A 77 -20.58 5.25 23.78
CA LEU A 77 -20.80 3.86 24.22
C LEU A 77 -20.79 2.86 23.06
N ARG A 78 -20.84 3.33 21.80
CA ARG A 78 -20.90 2.49 20.60
C ARG A 78 -20.09 3.14 19.47
N TYR A 79 -19.38 2.31 18.71
CA TYR A 79 -18.71 2.75 17.48
C TYR A 79 -19.71 3.12 16.39
N SER A 80 -19.40 4.21 15.67
CA SER A 80 -20.11 4.62 14.46
C SER A 80 -19.98 3.56 13.37
N SER A 81 -20.82 3.63 12.33
CA SER A 81 -20.69 2.75 11.16
C SER A 81 -19.35 2.94 10.45
N ALA A 82 -18.86 4.18 10.38
CA ALA A 82 -17.57 4.49 9.78
C ALA A 82 -16.41 3.86 10.56
N GLN A 83 -16.41 3.97 11.89
CA GLN A 83 -15.38 3.35 12.75
C GLN A 83 -15.38 1.81 12.63
N ARG A 84 -16.57 1.20 12.56
CA ARG A 84 -16.68 -0.25 12.33
C ARG A 84 -16.16 -0.67 10.96
N GLN A 85 -16.42 0.12 9.94
CA GLN A 85 -15.89 -0.14 8.61
C GLN A 85 -14.36 -0.01 8.57
N GLN A 86 -13.79 0.99 9.23
CA GLN A 86 -12.33 1.13 9.34
C GLN A 86 -11.69 -0.06 10.07
N ALA A 87 -12.34 -0.56 11.13
CA ALA A 87 -11.89 -1.77 11.83
C ALA A 87 -11.92 -3.00 10.92
N GLN A 88 -12.98 -3.17 10.14
CA GLN A 88 -13.08 -4.26 9.16
C GLN A 88 -12.00 -4.14 8.07
N GLU A 89 -11.75 -2.94 7.54
CA GLU A 89 -10.69 -2.71 6.55
C GLU A 89 -9.30 -3.04 7.13
N ALA A 90 -9.08 -2.77 8.43
CA ALA A 90 -7.83 -3.13 9.11
C ALA A 90 -7.67 -4.65 9.26
N GLU A 91 -8.75 -5.34 9.60
CA GLU A 91 -8.80 -6.81 9.69
C GLU A 91 -8.52 -7.46 8.33
N GLU A 92 -9.15 -6.97 7.26
CA GLU A 92 -8.91 -7.43 5.88
C GLU A 92 -7.45 -7.21 5.46
N ALA A 93 -6.86 -6.07 5.81
CA ALA A 93 -5.45 -5.80 5.54
C ALA A 93 -4.51 -6.74 6.32
N LEU A 94 -4.82 -7.03 7.59
CA LEU A 94 -4.04 -7.95 8.41
C LEU A 94 -4.12 -9.38 7.85
N GLU A 95 -5.32 -9.83 7.50
CA GLU A 95 -5.51 -11.14 6.87
C GLU A 95 -4.71 -11.28 5.57
N ARG A 96 -4.63 -10.22 4.77
CA ARG A 96 -3.80 -10.22 3.55
C ARG A 96 -2.32 -10.39 3.88
N ALA A 97 -1.82 -9.75 4.93
CA ALA A 97 -0.45 -9.97 5.39
C ALA A 97 -0.24 -11.44 5.83
N ILE A 98 -1.16 -12.00 6.63
CA ILE A 98 -1.10 -13.39 7.08
C ILE A 98 -1.08 -14.36 5.89
N LYS A 99 -1.86 -14.10 4.84
CA LYS A 99 -1.91 -14.94 3.62
C LYS A 99 -0.61 -14.96 2.80
N THR A 100 0.37 -14.10 3.11
CA THR A 100 1.72 -14.18 2.52
C THR A 100 2.68 -15.10 3.28
N LEU A 101 2.29 -15.57 4.47
CA LEU A 101 3.08 -16.46 5.31
C LEU A 101 2.76 -17.92 4.98
N ASP A 102 3.78 -18.78 5.04
CA ASP A 102 3.56 -20.23 5.04
C ASP A 102 3.21 -20.69 6.46
N LEU A 103 1.95 -21.04 6.66
CA LEU A 103 1.40 -21.56 7.91
C LEU A 103 0.83 -22.97 7.73
N SER A 104 1.30 -23.71 6.71
CA SER A 104 0.79 -25.05 6.38
C SER A 104 0.96 -26.07 7.52
N GLU A 105 1.96 -25.88 8.38
CA GLU A 105 2.23 -26.72 9.55
C GLU A 105 1.40 -26.34 10.79
N VAL A 106 0.62 -25.26 10.73
CA VAL A 106 -0.20 -24.78 11.85
C VAL A 106 -1.58 -25.45 11.83
N PRO A 107 -2.03 -26.09 12.93
CA PRO A 107 -3.36 -26.69 12.99
C PRO A 107 -4.48 -25.66 12.79
N PRO A 108 -5.60 -26.00 12.11
CA PRO A 108 -6.69 -25.05 11.83
C PRO A 108 -7.25 -24.32 13.06
N ALA A 109 -7.27 -24.99 14.22
CA ALA A 109 -7.76 -24.41 15.47
C ALA A 109 -6.86 -23.30 16.05
N GLN A 110 -5.63 -23.13 15.55
CA GLN A 110 -4.66 -22.13 16.02
C GLN A 110 -4.24 -21.14 14.91
N LEU A 111 -4.74 -21.32 13.69
CA LEU A 111 -4.31 -20.54 12.52
C LEU A 111 -4.52 -19.04 12.69
N GLU A 112 -5.63 -18.64 13.28
CA GLU A 112 -5.96 -17.23 13.50
C GLU A 112 -4.96 -16.58 14.46
N ASP A 113 -4.82 -17.12 15.66
CA ASP A 113 -3.94 -16.58 16.70
C ASP A 113 -2.46 -16.59 16.26
N ILE A 114 -1.97 -17.73 15.75
CA ILE A 114 -0.58 -17.87 15.31
C ILE A 114 -0.30 -17.01 14.08
N GLY A 115 -1.27 -16.88 13.17
CA GLY A 115 -1.13 -16.02 11.99
C GLY A 115 -0.94 -14.56 12.38
N VAL A 116 -1.80 -14.05 13.26
CA VAL A 116 -1.71 -12.67 13.78
C VAL A 116 -0.38 -12.45 14.50
N GLU A 117 0.00 -13.35 15.41
CA GLU A 117 1.26 -13.24 16.15
C GLU A 117 2.47 -13.25 15.21
N SER A 118 2.51 -14.18 14.25
CA SER A 118 3.61 -14.31 13.29
C SER A 118 3.74 -13.06 12.41
N ALA A 119 2.63 -12.50 11.94
CA ALA A 119 2.63 -11.28 11.14
C ALA A 119 3.15 -10.07 11.94
N LEU A 120 2.71 -9.92 13.19
CA LEU A 120 3.17 -8.84 14.06
C LEU A 120 4.66 -8.95 14.40
N LEU A 121 5.13 -10.15 14.77
CA LEU A 121 6.53 -10.39 15.08
C LEU A 121 7.43 -10.17 13.87
N LEU A 122 7.05 -10.67 12.69
CA LEU A 122 7.81 -10.46 11.46
C LEU A 122 7.89 -8.98 11.10
N ASN A 123 6.77 -8.24 11.21
CA ASN A 123 6.76 -6.80 10.94
C ASN A 123 7.70 -6.04 11.88
N GLU A 124 7.73 -6.39 13.16
CA GLU A 124 8.63 -5.77 14.14
C GLU A 124 10.10 -6.11 13.86
N ILE A 125 10.40 -7.36 13.50
CA ILE A 125 11.76 -7.78 13.12
C ILE A 125 12.24 -7.00 11.89
N LEU A 126 11.42 -6.94 10.83
CA LEU A 126 11.76 -6.22 9.60
C LEU A 126 11.92 -4.71 9.84
N GLY A 127 11.19 -4.14 10.80
CA GLY A 127 11.31 -2.74 11.21
C GLY A 127 12.60 -2.42 11.98
N ARG A 128 13.30 -3.44 12.50
CA ARG A 128 14.51 -3.28 13.33
C ARG A 128 15.82 -3.53 12.59
N ILE A 129 15.76 -4.08 11.38
CA ILE A 129 16.95 -4.40 10.58
C ILE A 129 17.03 -3.51 9.34
N PRO A 130 18.23 -3.20 8.83
CA PRO A 130 18.35 -2.58 7.52
C PRO A 130 17.86 -3.58 6.47
N LEU A 131 16.83 -3.20 5.70
CA LEU A 131 16.38 -3.99 4.57
C LEU A 131 17.28 -3.72 3.36
N PRO A 132 17.57 -4.76 2.55
CA PRO A 132 18.23 -4.57 1.27
C PRO A 132 17.35 -3.70 0.35
N SER A 133 17.95 -3.09 -0.67
CA SER A 133 17.16 -2.41 -1.69
C SER A 133 16.37 -3.43 -2.51
N ASP A 134 15.23 -3.00 -3.08
CA ASP A 134 14.29 -3.94 -3.73
C ASP A 134 14.94 -4.76 -4.86
N ASP A 135 15.92 -4.20 -5.58
CA ASP A 135 16.68 -4.85 -6.64
C ASP A 135 17.59 -5.99 -6.14
N GLN A 136 17.97 -5.97 -4.86
CA GLN A 136 18.75 -7.03 -4.23
C GLN A 136 17.89 -8.20 -3.74
N ILE A 137 16.58 -8.02 -3.63
CA ILE A 137 15.65 -9.11 -3.28
C ILE A 137 15.34 -9.90 -4.56
N PRO A 138 15.49 -11.23 -4.62
CA PRO A 138 15.25 -11.99 -5.84
C PRO A 138 13.82 -11.84 -6.38
N ASP A 139 13.69 -11.59 -7.69
CA ASP A 139 12.42 -11.78 -8.40
C ASP A 139 12.33 -13.16 -9.02
N ILE A 140 11.22 -13.41 -9.73
CA ILE A 140 10.97 -14.68 -10.38
C ILE A 140 12.06 -15.05 -11.39
N THR A 141 12.58 -14.07 -12.15
CA THR A 141 13.62 -14.32 -13.14
C THR A 141 14.96 -14.64 -12.46
N THR A 142 15.28 -13.96 -11.36
CA THR A 142 16.47 -14.28 -10.55
C THR A 142 16.37 -15.70 -9.98
N VAL A 143 15.23 -16.06 -9.39
CA VAL A 143 15.00 -17.40 -8.82
C VAL A 143 15.15 -18.50 -9.86
N GLU A 144 14.56 -18.31 -11.04
CA GLU A 144 14.64 -19.27 -12.15
C GLU A 144 16.07 -19.42 -12.70
N ASN A 145 16.78 -18.30 -12.89
CA ASN A 145 18.11 -18.30 -13.49
C ASN A 145 19.18 -18.82 -12.53
N GLU A 146 19.09 -18.49 -11.25
CA GLU A 146 20.08 -18.86 -10.23
C GLU A 146 19.76 -20.22 -9.57
N LYS A 147 18.67 -20.88 -9.98
CA LYS A 147 18.17 -22.14 -9.40
C LYS A 147 18.06 -22.06 -7.88
N ILE A 148 17.63 -20.90 -7.36
CA ILE A 148 17.42 -20.70 -5.93
C ILE A 148 16.30 -21.64 -5.52
N THR A 149 16.69 -22.80 -4.97
CA THR A 149 15.79 -23.82 -4.47
C THR A 149 15.78 -23.72 -2.95
N TYR A 150 14.64 -24.01 -2.33
CA TYR A 150 14.56 -24.18 -0.88
C TYR A 150 15.57 -25.27 -0.45
N LEU A 151 16.50 -24.91 0.43
CA LEU A 151 17.37 -25.85 1.13
C LEU A 151 16.60 -26.35 2.36
N GLY A 152 15.66 -27.26 2.15
CA GLY A 152 14.94 -27.96 3.21
C GLY A 152 14.97 -29.44 2.93
N ASP A 153 15.73 -30.18 3.75
CA ASP A 153 15.71 -31.65 3.82
C ASP A 153 14.37 -32.18 4.36
#